data_AF-A0A534W672-F1
#
_entry.id   AF-A0A534W672-F1
#
_cell.length_a   1.000
_cell.length_b   1.000
_cell.length_c   1.000
_cell.angle_alpha   90.00
_cell.angle_beta   90.00
_cell.angle_gamma   90.00
#
_symmetry.space_group_name_H-M   'P 1'
#
loop_
_entity.id
_entity.type
_entity.pdbx_description
1 polymer ?
#
loop_
_entity_poly.entity_id
_entity_poly.type
_entity_poly.pdbx_seq_one_letter_code
_entity_poly.pdbx_strand_id
1 'polypeptide(L)'
;MGAVNEEDLTILVDTGATLSLIPPALADRLGITRLPRKQVIVLADGRRIEAEVGVVMVEIGDRKTAHSASTHPMRKATNRWRPRKVGTNASTTPAPRR
;
A
#
# COMPACT_ATOMS: atom_id res chain seq x y z
N MET A 1 -1.55 -20.08 19.00
CA MET A 1 -1.12 -19.32 17.82
C MET A 1 -2.26 -19.36 16.82
N GLY A 2 -2.86 -18.22 16.48
CA GLY A 2 -3.97 -18.14 15.52
C GLY A 2 -3.51 -18.46 14.10
N ALA A 3 -4.44 -18.86 13.24
CA ALA A 3 -4.16 -19.10 11.83
C ALA A 3 -3.60 -17.83 11.18
N VAL A 4 -2.48 -17.97 10.45
CA VAL A 4 -1.95 -16.91 9.59
C VAL A 4 -2.75 -16.95 8.29
N ASN A 5 -3.46 -15.86 8.00
CA ASN A 5 -4.19 -15.72 6.75
C ASN A 5 -3.42 -14.79 5.81
N GLU A 6 -3.52 -15.07 4.51
CA GLU A 6 -2.89 -14.31 3.43
C GLU A 6 -3.96 -13.92 2.40
N GLU A 7 -3.84 -12.73 1.82
CA GLU A 7 -4.79 -12.21 0.83
C GLU A 7 -4.03 -11.39 -0.23
N ASP A 8 -4.19 -11.76 -1.50
CA ASP A 8 -3.67 -10.98 -2.63
C ASP A 8 -4.54 -9.73 -2.85
N LEU A 9 -3.91 -8.57 -2.87
CA LEU A 9 -4.59 -7.28 -2.89
C LEU A 9 -4.00 -6.34 -3.93
N THR A 10 -4.87 -5.59 -4.60
CA THR A 10 -4.44 -4.37 -5.29
C THR A 10 -4.40 -3.21 -4.29
N ILE A 11 -3.22 -2.61 -4.13
CA ILE A 11 -3.01 -1.49 -3.22
C ILE A 11 -2.81 -0.18 -4.00
N LEU A 12 -3.12 0.95 -3.36
CA LEU A 12 -2.75 2.27 -3.85
C LEU A 12 -1.39 2.66 -3.25
N VAL A 13 -0.41 2.92 -4.11
CA VAL A 13 0.84 3.55 -3.67
C VAL A 13 0.58 5.05 -3.51
N ASP A 14 0.62 5.53 -2.26
CA ASP A 14 0.44 6.93 -1.91
C ASP A 14 1.76 7.51 -1.39
N THR A 15 2.45 8.28 -2.22
CA THR A 15 3.72 8.92 -1.85
C THR A 15 3.55 10.04 -0.83
N GLY A 16 2.32 10.51 -0.59
CA GLY A 16 1.99 11.48 0.46
C GLY A 16 1.76 10.84 1.83
N ALA A 17 1.64 9.51 1.90
CA ALA A 17 1.41 8.78 3.14
C ALA A 17 2.75 8.33 3.77
N THR A 18 2.98 8.73 5.02
CA THR A 18 4.13 8.23 5.81
C THR A 18 3.89 6.81 6.33
N LEU A 19 2.63 6.43 6.55
CA LEU A 19 2.22 5.15 7.14
C LEU A 19 1.29 4.41 6.19
N SER A 20 1.38 3.08 6.19
CA SER A 20 0.40 2.25 5.49
C SER A 20 -0.91 2.20 6.26
N LEU A 21 -2.00 2.49 5.56
CA LEU A 21 -3.36 2.38 6.08
C LEU A 21 -4.06 1.17 5.47
N ILE A 22 -4.73 0.39 6.31
CA ILE A 22 -5.57 -0.73 5.89
C ILE A 22 -6.98 -0.62 6.47
N PRO A 23 -8.02 -1.15 5.79
CA PRO A 23 -9.35 -1.25 6.37
C PRO A 23 -9.36 -2.17 7.61
N PRO A 24 -10.10 -1.85 8.68
CA PRO A 24 -10.21 -2.72 9.87
C PRO A 24 -10.64 -4.15 9.52
N ALA A 25 -11.61 -4.30 8.61
CA ALA A 25 -12.07 -5.60 8.16
C ALA A 25 -10.99 -6.45 7.46
N LEU A 26 -9.97 -5.81 6.85
CA LEU A 26 -8.83 -6.54 6.29
C LEU A 26 -7.91 -7.02 7.42
N ALA A 27 -7.66 -6.18 8.43
CA ALA A 27 -6.87 -6.57 9.59
C ALA A 27 -7.48 -7.77 10.33
N ASP A 28 -8.80 -7.81 10.46
CA ASP A 28 -9.52 -8.93 11.08
C ASP A 28 -9.42 -10.21 10.26
N ARG A 29 -9.60 -10.14 8.93
CA ARG A 29 -9.43 -11.30 8.04
C ARG A 29 -8.02 -11.85 8.07
N LEU A 30 -7.01 -10.98 8.08
CA LEU A 30 -5.60 -11.37 8.15
C LEU A 30 -5.18 -11.86 9.55
N GLY A 31 -6.03 -11.70 10.58
CA GLY A 31 -5.70 -12.08 11.94
C GLY A 31 -4.58 -11.22 12.55
N ILE A 32 -4.48 -9.95 12.14
CA ILE A 32 -3.40 -9.05 12.61
C ILE A 32 -3.55 -8.78 14.11
N THR A 33 -2.48 -9.11 14.86
CA THR A 33 -2.36 -8.74 16.27
C THR A 33 -2.16 -7.23 16.39
N ARG A 34 -3.07 -6.57 17.11
CA ARG A 34 -3.02 -5.14 17.40
C ARG A 34 -2.09 -4.85 18.57
N LEU A 35 -1.28 -3.81 18.44
CA LEU A 35 -0.43 -3.30 19.50
C LEU A 35 -1.29 -2.59 20.57
N PRO A 36 -0.86 -2.58 21.84
CA PRO A 36 -1.61 -1.96 22.94
C PRO A 36 -1.58 -0.42 22.93
N ARG A 37 -1.13 0.20 21.83
CA ARG A 37 -1.04 1.64 21.66
C ARG A 37 -1.69 2.06 20.35
N LYS A 38 -2.39 3.19 20.39
CA LYS A 38 -2.90 3.87 19.19
C LYS A 38 -1.90 4.90 18.70
N GLN A 39 -1.92 5.15 17.40
CA GLN A 39 -1.13 6.18 16.73
C GLN A 39 -2.04 7.32 16.28
N VAL A 40 -1.66 8.56 16.60
CA VAL A 40 -2.35 9.73 16.04
C VAL A 40 -1.90 9.95 14.60
N ILE A 41 -2.85 10.07 13.68
CA ILE A 41 -2.61 10.31 12.25
C ILE A 41 -3.40 11.55 11.83
N VAL A 42 -2.78 12.42 11.04
CA VAL A 42 -3.44 13.57 10.41
C VAL A 42 -3.77 13.19 8.97
N LEU A 43 -5.05 13.20 8.63
CA LEU A 43 -5.53 12.90 7.28
C LEU A 43 -5.39 14.11 6.36
N ALA A 44 -5.53 13.88 5.05
CA ALA A 44 -5.42 14.93 4.03
C ALA A 44 -6.44 16.08 4.20
N ASP A 45 -7.58 15.83 4.85
CA ASP A 45 -8.59 16.83 5.18
C ASP A 45 -8.35 17.55 6.52
N GLY A 46 -7.21 17.30 7.16
CA GLY A 46 -6.80 17.89 8.43
C GLY A 46 -7.40 17.20 9.67
N ARG A 47 -8.29 16.21 9.52
CA ARG A 47 -8.82 15.45 10.67
C ARG A 47 -7.70 14.67 11.34
N ARG A 48 -7.73 14.67 12.69
CA ARG A 48 -6.89 13.83 13.53
C ARG A 48 -7.66 12.58 13.93
N ILE A 49 -7.05 11.43 13.75
CA ILE A 49 -7.61 10.14 14.16
C ILE A 49 -6.64 9.41 15.08
N GLU A 50 -7.18 8.61 15.99
CA GLU A 50 -6.42 7.58 16.70
C GLU A 50 -6.62 6.24 15.99
N ALA A 51 -5.59 5.78 15.27
CA ALA A 51 -5.62 4.50 14.56
C ALA A 51 -4.98 3.40 15.42
N GLU A 52 -5.55 2.19 15.37
CA GLU A 52 -4.86 1.02 15.90
C GLU A 52 -3.69 0.67 14.99
N VAL A 53 -2.64 0.08 15.55
CA VAL A 53 -1.46 -0.34 14.80
C VAL A 53 -1.26 -1.82 14.99
N GLY A 54 -0.94 -2.54 13.93
CA GLY A 54 -0.56 -3.95 13.97
C GLY A 54 0.66 -4.22 13.10
N VAL A 55 1.21 -5.43 13.22
CA VAL A 55 2.31 -5.90 12.38
C VAL A 55 1.78 -6.92 11.39
N VAL A 56 2.13 -6.76 10.12
CA VAL A 56 1.75 -7.61 9.01
C VAL A 56 2.96 -7.96 8.17
N MET A 57 2.98 -9.15 7.56
CA MET A 57 3.97 -9.49 6.55
C MET A 57 3.49 -8.97 5.20
N VAL A 58 4.30 -8.16 4.53
CA VAL A 58 3.99 -7.65 3.19
C VAL A 58 4.92 -8.31 2.20
N GLU A 59 4.34 -8.81 1.11
CA GLU A 59 5.05 -9.37 -0.03
C GLU A 59 4.72 -8.58 -1.29
N ILE A 60 5.76 -8.08 -1.98
CA ILE A 60 5.64 -7.35 -3.24
C ILE A 60 6.70 -7.91 -4.19
N GLY A 61 6.27 -8.65 -5.22
CA GLY A 61 7.18 -9.37 -6.10
C GLY A 61 7.97 -10.41 -5.30
N ASP A 62 9.29 -10.34 -5.36
CA ASP A 62 10.23 -11.24 -4.66
C ASP A 62 10.65 -10.73 -3.27
N ARG A 63 10.03 -9.64 -2.79
CA ARG A 63 10.42 -8.98 -1.53
C ARG A 63 9.36 -9.18 -0.47
N LYS A 64 9.79 -9.73 0.67
CA LYS A 64 8.95 -9.98 1.84
C LYS A 64 9.53 -9.31 3.08
N THR A 65 8.71 -8.58 3.84
CA THR A 65 9.17 -7.92 5.08
C THR A 65 8.05 -7.73 6.09
N ALA A 66 8.41 -7.74 7.37
CA ALA A 66 7.51 -7.32 8.43
C ALA A 66 7.29 -5.81 8.35
N HIS A 67 6.04 -5.38 8.41
CA HIS A 67 5.65 -3.99 8.23
C HIS A 67 4.57 -3.61 9.25
N SER A 68 4.58 -2.36 9.70
CA SER A 68 3.51 -1.84 10.55
C SER A 68 2.40 -1.26 9.68
N ALA A 69 1.16 -1.60 10.00
CA ALA A 69 -0.02 -1.06 9.34
C ALA A 69 -0.98 -0.45 10.36
N SER A 70 -1.54 0.70 10.02
CA SER A 70 -2.54 1.38 10.84
C SER A 70 -3.94 1.17 10.28
N THR A 71 -4.93 0.98 11.15
CA THR A 71 -6.30 0.72 10.71
C THR A 71 -7.08 2.03 10.54
N HIS A 72 -7.69 2.22 9.36
CA HIS A 72 -8.61 3.31 9.11
C HIS A 72 -9.65 2.91 8.06
N PRO A 73 -10.95 3.23 8.22
CA PRO A 73 -11.94 3.01 7.17
C PRO A 73 -11.52 3.71 5.87
N MET A 74 -11.24 2.92 4.83
CA MET A 74 -10.82 3.44 3.54
C MET A 74 -12.00 3.49 2.57
N ARG A 75 -12.12 4.61 1.85
CA ARG A 75 -13.01 4.65 0.68
C ARG A 75 -12.40 3.77 -0.42
N LYS A 76 -13.22 3.04 -1.17
CA LYS A 76 -12.73 2.28 -2.32
C LYS A 76 -12.01 3.24 -3.26
N ALA A 77 -10.77 2.92 -3.59
CA ALA A 77 -10.05 3.62 -4.64
C ALA A 77 -10.83 3.44 -5.94
N THR A 78 -11.41 4.53 -6.47
CA THR A 78 -12.17 4.53 -7.72
C THR A 78 -11.27 4.67 -8.95
N ASN A 79 -9.95 4.66 -8.76
CA ASN A 79 -9.02 4.98 -9.82
C ASN A 79 -8.90 3.81 -10.81
N ARG A 80 -9.63 3.89 -11.92
CA ARG A 80 -9.44 3.02 -13.07
C ARG A 80 -8.10 3.39 -13.71
N TRP A 81 -7.04 2.68 -13.34
CA TRP A 81 -5.73 2.81 -13.96
C TRP A 81 -5.86 2.66 -15.48
N ARG A 82 -5.54 3.72 -16.22
CA ARG A 82 -5.41 3.68 -17.68
C ARG A 82 -3.92 3.66 -18.00
N PRO A 83 -3.38 2.57 -18.57
CA PRO A 83 -1.99 2.58 -19.01
C PRO A 83 -1.80 3.69 -20.06
N ARG A 84 -0.88 4.62 -19.81
CA ARG A 84 -0.32 5.40 -20.91
C ARG A 84 0.59 4.45 -21.68
N LYS A 85 0.34 4.27 -22.99
CA LYS A 85 1.31 3.60 -23.86
C LYS A 85 2.61 4.40 -23.79
N VAL A 86 3.63 3.83 -23.17
CA VAL A 86 5.00 4.31 -23.28
C VAL A 86 5.41 4.08 -24.72
N GLY A 87 5.63 5.16 -25.47
CA GLY A 87 6.17 5.08 -26.83
C GLY A 87 7.54 4.42 -26.78
N THR A 88 7.71 3.36 -27.56
CA THR A 88 9.03 2.81 -27.87
C THR A 88 9.83 3.87 -28.60
N ASN A 89 10.83 4.45 -27.93
CA ASN A 89 11.87 5.20 -28.64
C ASN A 89 12.63 4.20 -29.51
N ALA A 90 12.30 4.17 -30.80
CA ALA A 90 13.16 3.54 -31.79
C ALA A 90 14.48 4.30 -31.80
N SER A 91 15.56 3.64 -31.38
CA SER A 91 16.91 4.15 -31.55
C SER A 91 17.25 4.13 -33.04
N THR A 92 17.02 5.24 -33.73
CA THR A 92 17.66 5.51 -35.02
C THR A 92 19.15 5.75 -34.78
N THR A 93 19.97 4.75 -35.06
CA THR A 93 21.42 4.91 -35.24
C THR A 93 21.65 5.77 -36.49
N PRO A 94 22.42 6.87 -36.45
CA PRO A 94 22.77 7.59 -37.66
C PRO A 94 23.84 6.81 -38.44
N ALA A 95 23.67 6.68 -39.75
CA ALA A 95 24.66 6.10 -40.64
C ALA A 95 26.00 6.88 -40.55
N PRO A 96 27.16 6.20 -40.59
CA PRO A 96 28.44 6.86 -40.51
C PRO A 96 28.65 7.76 -41.73
N ARG A 97 29.05 9.01 -41.49
CA ARG A 97 29.54 9.90 -42.54
C ARG A 97 31.03 9.61 -42.77
N ARG A 98 31.31 9.24 -44.02
CA ARG A 98 32.60 9.13 -44.72
C ARG A 98 33.44 7.88 -44.45
#